data_AF-A0AA41N9M3-F1
#
_entry.id   AF-A0AA41N9M3-F1
#
_cell.length_a   1.000
_cell.length_b   1.000
_cell.length_c   1.000
_cell.angle_alpha   90.00
_cell.angle_beta   90.00
_cell.angle_gamma   90.00
#
_symmetry.space_group_name_H-M   'P 1'
#
loop_
_entity.id
_entity.type
_entity.pdbx_description
1 polymer ?
#
loop_
_entity_poly.entity_id
_entity_poly.type
_entity_poly.pdbx_seq_one_letter_code
_entity_poly.pdbx_strand_id
1 'polypeptide(L)'
;MAATLVASLREGPTPAWERESITPDWENREVSTGTTIMAVQFDGDVVLGADSRTTTGSYVANRVTDKLTPIHDRIFCCRSGSAADT
;
A
#
# COMPACT_ATOMS: atom_id res chain seq x y z
N MET A 1 14.48 -3.94 -32.37
CA MET A 1 13.40 -4.65 -33.08
C MET A 1 13.04 -5.89 -32.28
N ALA A 2 11.76 -5.99 -31.88
CA ALA A 2 10.94 -7.18 -31.59
C ALA A 2 11.58 -8.43 -30.94
N ALA A 3 10.98 -9.13 -29.98
CA ALA A 3 9.74 -9.02 -29.22
C ALA A 3 9.76 -10.16 -28.19
N THR A 4 9.21 -9.91 -27.01
CA THR A 4 8.25 -10.77 -26.29
C THR A 4 8.24 -12.27 -26.60
N LEU A 5 8.71 -13.15 -25.70
CA LEU A 5 8.08 -14.46 -25.41
C LEU A 5 8.68 -15.32 -24.26
N VAL A 6 9.01 -14.81 -23.07
CA VAL A 6 9.25 -15.72 -21.91
C VAL A 6 8.73 -15.12 -20.59
N ALA A 7 7.50 -14.60 -20.61
CA ALA A 7 6.81 -14.18 -19.38
C ALA A 7 5.45 -14.88 -19.18
N SER A 8 5.09 -15.86 -20.02
CA SER A 8 3.76 -16.51 -19.98
C SER A 8 3.75 -17.99 -19.55
N LEU A 9 4.84 -18.52 -18.98
CA LEU A 9 4.89 -19.93 -18.54
C LEU A 9 4.57 -20.16 -17.06
N ARG A 10 3.72 -19.33 -16.45
CA ARG A 10 3.20 -19.59 -15.08
C ARG A 10 1.68 -19.61 -14.99
N GLU A 11 1.00 -19.96 -16.08
CA GLU A 11 -0.39 -20.39 -16.03
C GLU A 11 -0.44 -21.92 -15.95
N GLY A 12 -0.14 -22.44 -14.76
CA GLY A 12 -0.38 -23.83 -14.41
C GLY A 12 -1.07 -23.87 -13.05
N PRO A 13 -2.07 -24.76 -12.83
CA PRO A 13 -2.71 -24.88 -11.53
C PRO A 13 -1.64 -25.22 -10.49
N THR A 14 -1.60 -24.44 -9.41
CA THR A 14 -0.72 -24.67 -8.26
C THR A 14 -0.87 -26.13 -7.79
N PRO A 15 0.24 -26.84 -7.51
CA PRO A 15 0.19 -28.26 -7.20
C PRO A 15 -0.53 -28.51 -5.87
N ALA A 16 -1.41 -29.51 -5.87
CA ALA A 16 -2.39 -29.83 -4.81
C ALA A 16 -1.83 -30.22 -3.42
N TRP A 17 -0.52 -30.08 -3.18
CA TRP A 17 0.13 -30.40 -1.90
C TRP A 17 0.66 -29.17 -1.16
N GLU A 18 0.56 -27.97 -1.76
CA GLU A 18 0.84 -26.74 -1.06
C GLU A 18 -0.25 -26.55 0.01
N ARG A 19 0.14 -26.51 1.28
CA ARG A 19 -0.80 -26.28 2.38
C ARG A 19 -1.46 -24.93 2.13
N GLU A 20 -2.72 -24.91 1.70
CA GLU A 20 -3.55 -23.71 1.80
C GLU A 20 -3.41 -23.21 3.23
N SER A 21 -2.88 -22.00 3.38
CA SER A 21 -2.77 -21.36 4.68
C SER A 21 -4.17 -21.29 5.25
N ILE A 22 -4.40 -21.92 6.41
CA ILE A 22 -5.68 -21.93 7.13
C ILE A 22 -6.07 -20.50 7.57
N THR A 23 -5.17 -19.53 7.41
CA THR A 23 -5.45 -18.12 7.60
C THR A 23 -6.31 -17.60 6.46
N PRO A 24 -7.42 -16.91 6.75
CA PRO A 24 -8.29 -16.46 5.68
C PRO A 24 -7.58 -15.38 4.85
N ASP A 25 -7.82 -15.39 3.54
CA ASP A 25 -7.14 -14.56 2.52
C ASP A 25 -7.09 -13.03 2.77
N TRP A 26 -7.73 -12.51 3.83
CA TRP A 26 -7.63 -11.10 4.22
C TRP A 26 -6.29 -10.75 4.87
N GLU A 27 -5.54 -11.71 5.43
CA GLU A 27 -4.20 -11.46 5.97
C GLU A 27 -3.15 -11.20 4.88
N ASN A 28 -3.34 -11.78 3.68
CA ASN A 28 -2.39 -11.70 2.56
C ASN A 28 -2.84 -10.78 1.42
N ARG A 29 -3.97 -10.07 1.56
CA ARG A 29 -4.43 -9.13 0.54
C ARG A 29 -3.83 -7.75 0.74
N GLU A 30 -3.28 -7.19 -0.34
CA GLU A 30 -2.91 -5.77 -0.38
C GLU A 30 -4.13 -4.91 0.00
N VAL A 31 -3.94 -4.09 1.03
CA VAL A 31 -4.94 -3.13 1.50
C VAL A 31 -5.01 -1.98 0.49
N SER A 32 -5.81 -2.14 -0.57
CA SER A 32 -6.10 -1.06 -1.51
C SER A 32 -7.16 -0.11 -0.92
N THR A 33 -6.72 0.77 -0.02
CA THR A 33 -7.58 1.75 0.70
C THR A 33 -7.87 3.02 -0.10
N GLY A 34 -7.30 3.17 -1.30
CA GLY A 34 -7.37 4.43 -2.05
C GLY A 34 -6.71 5.59 -1.29
N THR A 35 -5.63 5.30 -0.57
CA THR A 35 -4.75 6.30 0.05
C THR A 35 -3.86 6.92 -1.02
N THR A 36 -3.77 8.24 -1.02
CA THR A 36 -2.88 9.00 -1.92
C THR A 36 -1.93 9.83 -1.07
N ILE A 37 -0.64 9.58 -1.24
CA ILE A 37 0.45 10.36 -0.65
C ILE A 37 1.33 10.91 -1.77
N MET A 38 1.90 12.09 -1.55
CA MET A 38 2.79 12.74 -2.50
C MET A 38 3.87 13.51 -1.75
N ALA A 39 5.09 13.45 -2.26
CA ALA A 39 6.22 14.26 -1.82
C ALA A 39 6.84 14.92 -3.04
N VAL A 40 7.09 16.23 -2.98
CA VAL A 40 7.75 16.98 -4.05
C VAL A 40 8.97 17.66 -3.45
N GLN A 41 10.12 17.40 -4.04
CA GLN A 41 11.37 18.07 -3.68
C GLN A 41 11.52 19.38 -4.47
N PHE A 42 12.06 20.39 -3.80
CA PHE A 42 12.52 21.63 -4.41
C PHE A 42 13.88 22.02 -3.83
N ASP A 43 14.46 23.12 -4.32
CA ASP A 43 15.76 23.58 -3.87
C ASP A 43 15.73 23.95 -2.38
N GLY A 44 16.35 23.11 -1.57
CA GLY A 44 16.53 23.32 -0.13
C GLY A 44 15.52 22.61 0.78
N ASP A 45 14.44 22.01 0.27
CA ASP A 45 13.47 21.30 1.11
C ASP A 45 12.51 20.36 0.31
N VAL A 46 11.52 19.80 1.01
CA VAL A 46 10.44 18.98 0.45
C VAL A 46 9.07 19.44 0.94
N VAL A 47 8.04 19.28 0.10
CA VAL A 47 6.62 19.43 0.48
C VAL A 47 5.98 18.05 0.51
N LEU A 48 5.33 17.71 1.61
CA LEU A 48 4.58 16.47 1.79
C LEU A 48 3.07 16.74 1.76
N GLY A 49 2.31 15.83 1.15
CA GLY A 49 0.85 15.87 1.13
C GLY A 49 0.26 14.47 1.20
N ALA A 50 -0.86 14.33 1.90
CA ALA A 50 -1.60 13.09 2.01
C ALA A 50 -3.11 13.36 2.06
N ASP A 51 -3.91 12.42 1.56
CA ASP A 51 -5.35 12.43 1.79
C ASP A 51 -5.67 12.00 3.24
N SER A 52 -6.83 12.42 3.76
CA SER A 52 -7.21 12.16 5.16
C SER A 52 -8.18 10.99 5.33
N ARG A 53 -8.63 10.38 4.23
CA ARG A 53 -9.65 9.34 4.25
C ARG A 53 -9.01 7.98 4.54
N THR A 54 -9.64 7.21 5.42
CA THR A 54 -9.33 5.81 5.70
C THR A 54 -10.62 5.00 5.53
N THR A 55 -10.56 3.93 4.75
CA THR A 55 -11.70 3.07 4.46
C THR A 55 -11.47 1.64 4.93
N THR A 56 -12.56 0.92 5.16
CA THR A 56 -12.58 -0.54 5.31
C THR A 56 -13.52 -1.07 4.22
N GLY A 57 -12.93 -1.46 3.08
CA GLY A 57 -13.69 -1.68 1.85
C GLY A 57 -14.38 -0.39 1.39
N SER A 58 -15.69 -0.44 1.17
CA SER A 58 -16.49 0.71 0.72
C SER A 58 -16.91 1.65 1.83
N TYR A 59 -16.73 1.27 3.11
CA TYR A 59 -17.11 2.10 4.25
C TYR A 59 -15.99 3.06 4.63
N VAL A 60 -16.31 4.34 4.84
CA VAL A 60 -15.34 5.33 5.33
C VAL A 60 -15.25 5.26 6.85
N ALA A 61 -14.24 4.57 7.34
CA ALA A 61 -13.98 4.38 8.76
C ALA A 61 -13.54 5.68 9.44
N ASN A 62 -12.71 6.49 8.78
CA ASN A 62 -12.32 7.82 9.27
C ASN A 62 -12.12 8.79 8.10
N ARG A 63 -12.65 10.01 8.23
CA ARG A 63 -12.56 11.08 7.22
C ARG A 63 -11.38 12.03 7.43
N VAL A 64 -10.80 12.04 8.63
CA VAL A 64 -9.83 13.05 9.08
C VAL A 64 -8.60 12.40 9.75
N THR A 65 -8.09 11.35 9.14
CA THR A 65 -6.86 10.67 9.60
C THR A 65 -5.64 11.51 9.23
N ASP A 66 -4.74 11.71 10.18
CA ASP A 66 -3.41 12.24 9.89
C ASP A 66 -2.46 11.10 9.49
N LYS A 67 -1.98 11.16 8.25
CA LYS A 67 -1.03 10.18 7.69
C LYS A 67 0.40 10.70 7.70
N LEU A 68 0.64 11.93 8.15
CA LEU A 68 1.96 12.54 8.26
C LEU A 68 2.44 12.45 9.70
N THR A 69 3.35 11.51 9.97
CA THR A 69 3.88 11.30 11.32
C THR A 69 5.27 11.90 11.45
N PRO A 70 5.49 12.84 12.39
CA PRO A 70 6.83 13.31 12.71
C PRO A 70 7.62 12.17 13.36
N ILE A 71 8.74 11.78 12.74
CA ILE A 71 9.69 10.81 13.30
C ILE A 71 10.78 11.56 14.08
N HIS A 72 11.14 12.74 13.59
CA HIS A 72 12.07 13.66 14.21
C HIS A 72 11.76 15.10 13.76
N ASP A 73 12.44 16.09 14.33
CA ASP A 73 12.15 17.53 14.13
C ASP A 73 12.09 17.97 12.65
N ARG A 74 12.83 17.29 11.76
CA ARG A 74 12.86 17.56 10.32
C ARG A 74 12.65 16.31 9.46
N ILE A 75 12.13 15.23 10.05
CA ILE A 75 11.93 13.95 9.37
C ILE A 75 10.49 13.51 9.60
N PHE A 76 9.75 13.38 8.50
CA PHE A 76 8.36 12.95 8.50
C PHE A 76 8.20 11.69 7.67
N CYS A 77 7.27 10.84 8.09
CA CYS A 77 6.87 9.65 7.35
C CYS A 77 5.41 9.77 6.93
N CYS A 78 5.13 9.48 5.66
CA CYS A 78 3.76 9.30 5.17
C CYS A 78 3.37 7.82 5.32
N ARG A 79 2.29 7.55 6.04
CA ARG A 79 1.82 6.17 6.28
C ARG A 79 0.79 5.75 5.22
N SER A 80 0.98 4.57 4.63
CA SER A 80 0.07 3.97 3.65
C SER A 80 0.09 2.45 3.77
N GLY A 81 -1.09 1.83 3.66
CA GLY A 81 -1.28 0.39 3.85
C GLY A 81 -2.18 0.10 5.04
N SER A 82 -1.89 -1.00 5.74
CA SER A 82 -2.59 -1.40 6.96
C SER A 82 -2.28 -0.41 8.09
N ALA A 83 -3.33 0.21 8.64
CA ALA A 83 -3.19 1.20 9.70
C ALA A 83 -2.65 0.63 11.03
N ALA A 84 -2.67 -0.70 11.20
CA ALA A 84 -2.11 -1.36 12.38
C ALA A 84 -0.59 -1.54 12.26
N ASP A 85 -0.08 -1.71 11.04
CA ASP A 85 1.33 -2.02 10.79
C ASP A 85 2.19 -0.77 10.63
N THR A 86 1.60 0.30 10.07
CA THR A 86 2.29 1.58 9.78
C THR A 86 2.02 2.65 10.83
#